data_AF-A0A2A5A608-F1
#
_entry.id   AF-A0A2A5A608-F1
#
_cell.length_a   1.000
_cell.length_b   1.000
_cell.length_c   1.000
_cell.angle_alpha   90.00
_cell.angle_beta   90.00
_cell.angle_gamma   90.00
#
_symmetry.space_group_name_H-M   'P 1'
#
loop_
_entity.id
_entity.type
_entity.pdbx_description
1 polymer ?
#
loop_
_entity_poly.entity_id
_entity_poly.type
_entity_poly.pdbx_seq_one_letter_code
_entity_poly.pdbx_strand_id
1 'polypeptide(L)'
;ADGDGICGDIDSCPLDPDNDADGDGICGDIDSCPLDADNDADGDGICGDVDSCPFDADNDIDGDGICGDVDSCPLDPDNDIDGDGLCGDVDPCPIDAENDADGDGLCESEDPCPQDAGNDSDGDGVCDGEDQCPGFDDTIDCDSNGIPDACDIAAGALDSDSNGIPDVCESVFFIRGDGNDDGAIDISDAYQIVMTVFAVGLPPCALALDSNDDGLLDISDAIYLLESIFNGGPQPPAPTSECGPDLDSTLPCEQEPVCL
;
A
#
# COMPACT_ATOMS: atom_id res chain seq x y z
N ALA A 1 -51.36 41.71 -52.99
CA ALA A 1 -52.15 42.30 -51.89
C ALA A 1 -52.92 41.18 -51.22
N ASP A 2 -52.13 40.33 -50.60
CA ASP A 2 -52.38 39.40 -49.50
C ASP A 2 -53.12 40.02 -48.29
N GLY A 3 -53.05 41.34 -48.10
CA GLY A 3 -53.80 42.06 -47.06
C GLY A 3 -53.01 42.45 -45.81
N ASP A 4 -51.68 42.51 -45.89
CA ASP A 4 -50.76 42.97 -44.84
C ASP A 4 -50.80 44.49 -44.56
N GLY A 5 -51.38 45.27 -45.48
CA GLY A 5 -51.47 46.73 -45.37
C GLY A 5 -50.31 47.49 -46.03
N ILE A 6 -49.42 46.81 -46.75
CA ILE A 6 -48.36 47.39 -47.58
C ILE A 6 -48.87 47.51 -49.03
N CYS A 7 -48.49 48.57 -49.74
CA CYS A 7 -48.87 48.73 -51.14
C CYS A 7 -47.94 47.91 -52.04
N GLY A 8 -48.53 47.15 -52.97
CA GLY A 8 -47.81 46.17 -53.78
C GLY A 8 -46.68 46.68 -54.68
N ASP A 9 -46.50 48.00 -54.80
CA ASP A 9 -45.37 48.63 -55.52
C ASP A 9 -44.12 48.84 -54.65
N ILE A 10 -44.23 48.69 -53.33
CA ILE A 10 -43.11 48.69 -52.37
C ILE A 10 -43.07 47.43 -51.50
N ASP A 11 -44.01 46.51 -51.71
CA ASP A 11 -44.12 45.25 -51.02
C ASP A 11 -43.12 44.25 -51.60
N SER A 12 -42.15 43.84 -50.77
CA SER A 12 -41.13 42.85 -51.15
C SER A 12 -41.73 41.45 -51.28
N CYS A 13 -42.86 41.18 -50.62
CA CYS A 13 -43.53 39.89 -50.57
C CYS A 13 -45.04 40.00 -50.95
N PRO A 14 -45.37 40.34 -52.22
CA PRO A 14 -46.71 40.80 -52.63
C PRO A 14 -47.89 39.82 -52.52
N LEU A 15 -47.59 38.58 -52.09
CA LEU A 15 -48.54 37.47 -51.95
C LEU A 15 -48.51 36.84 -50.56
N ASP A 16 -47.67 37.34 -49.65
CA ASP A 16 -47.49 36.80 -48.31
C ASP A 16 -47.84 37.87 -47.27
N PRO A 17 -48.92 37.67 -46.49
CA PRO A 17 -49.36 38.66 -45.52
C PRO A 17 -48.41 38.82 -44.31
N ASP A 18 -47.54 37.83 -44.06
CA ASP A 18 -46.59 37.85 -42.95
C ASP A 18 -45.26 38.52 -43.35
N ASN A 19 -45.01 38.68 -44.65
CA ASN A 19 -43.85 39.32 -45.25
C ASN A 19 -42.51 38.70 -44.76
N ASP A 20 -41.39 39.37 -45.04
CA ASP A 20 -40.08 39.05 -44.48
C ASP A 20 -40.01 39.51 -43.01
N ALA A 21 -40.38 38.61 -42.08
CA ALA A 21 -40.63 38.95 -40.68
C ALA A 21 -39.35 39.13 -39.86
N ASP A 22 -38.27 38.43 -40.21
CA ASP A 22 -36.96 38.50 -39.54
C ASP A 22 -35.92 39.35 -40.30
N GLY A 23 -36.18 39.67 -41.57
CA GLY A 23 -35.41 40.62 -42.37
C GLY A 23 -34.24 40.00 -43.13
N ASP A 24 -34.28 38.70 -43.43
CA ASP A 24 -33.22 37.97 -44.14
C ASP A 24 -33.31 38.08 -45.68
N GLY A 25 -34.42 38.63 -46.18
CA GLY A 25 -34.71 38.81 -47.59
C GLY A 25 -35.47 37.66 -48.25
N ILE A 26 -35.99 36.71 -47.47
CA ILE A 26 -36.86 35.61 -47.87
C ILE A 26 -38.28 35.92 -47.35
N CYS A 27 -39.30 35.68 -48.18
CA CYS A 27 -40.68 35.86 -47.74
C CYS A 27 -41.11 34.69 -46.85
N GLY A 28 -41.82 34.95 -45.75
CA GLY A 28 -42.25 33.94 -44.79
C GLY A 28 -43.02 32.75 -45.39
N ASP A 29 -43.71 32.92 -46.53
CA ASP A 29 -44.40 31.85 -47.23
C ASP A 29 -43.50 30.79 -47.90
N ILE A 30 -42.23 31.12 -48.14
CA ILE A 30 -41.21 30.23 -48.69
C ILE A 30 -40.01 30.04 -47.77
N ASP A 31 -39.95 30.81 -46.70
CA ASP A 31 -38.94 30.69 -45.66
C ASP A 31 -39.22 29.45 -44.80
N SER A 32 -38.17 28.64 -44.59
CA SER A 32 -38.26 27.47 -43.71
C SER A 32 -38.08 27.86 -42.25
N CYS A 33 -37.50 29.03 -41.97
CA CYS A 33 -37.26 29.60 -40.66
C CYS A 33 -37.76 31.05 -40.56
N PRO A 34 -39.08 31.31 -40.66
CA PRO A 34 -39.64 32.66 -40.85
C PRO A 34 -39.45 33.67 -39.70
N LEU A 35 -38.77 33.28 -38.63
CA LEU A 35 -38.56 34.08 -37.43
C LEU A 35 -37.07 34.18 -37.05
N ASP A 36 -36.19 33.58 -37.86
CA ASP A 36 -34.77 33.50 -37.63
C ASP A 36 -33.98 33.89 -38.89
N ALA A 37 -33.43 35.10 -38.86
CA ALA A 37 -32.72 35.65 -40.00
C ALA A 37 -31.43 34.88 -40.36
N ASP A 38 -30.88 34.10 -39.42
CA ASP A 38 -29.70 33.26 -39.67
C ASP A 38 -30.09 31.88 -40.25
N ASN A 39 -31.39 31.56 -40.32
CA ASN A 39 -31.97 30.30 -40.79
C ASN A 39 -31.40 29.06 -40.07
N ASP A 40 -31.69 27.88 -40.61
CA ASP A 40 -30.99 26.63 -40.31
C ASP A 40 -29.54 26.71 -40.84
N ALA A 41 -28.64 27.26 -40.00
CA ALA A 41 -27.30 27.65 -40.39
C ALA A 41 -26.35 26.46 -40.61
N ASP A 42 -26.60 25.32 -39.96
CA ASP A 42 -25.80 24.10 -40.07
C ASP A 42 -26.48 22.99 -40.92
N GLY A 43 -27.78 23.10 -41.19
CA GLY A 43 -28.51 22.24 -42.09
C GLY A 43 -29.11 20.98 -41.45
N ASP A 44 -29.37 20.99 -40.14
CA ASP A 44 -29.93 19.86 -39.40
C ASP A 44 -31.47 19.77 -39.45
N GLY A 45 -32.11 20.82 -39.98
CA GLY A 45 -33.56 20.95 -40.11
C GLY A 45 -34.25 21.62 -38.91
N ILE A 46 -33.49 22.23 -38.01
CA ILE A 46 -33.93 23.04 -36.88
C ILE A 46 -33.51 24.49 -37.15
N CYS A 47 -34.41 25.44 -36.93
CA CYS A 47 -34.06 26.86 -37.08
C CYS A 47 -33.21 27.30 -35.89
N GLY A 48 -32.19 28.13 -36.13
CA GLY A 48 -31.22 28.55 -35.11
C GLY A 48 -31.85 29.24 -33.89
N ASP A 49 -33.04 29.85 -34.01
CA ASP A 49 -33.78 30.44 -32.90
C ASP A 49 -34.34 29.42 -31.88
N VAL A 50 -34.54 28.18 -32.31
CA VAL A 50 -35.02 27.05 -31.49
C VAL A 50 -33.98 25.94 -31.35
N ASP A 51 -32.88 26.04 -32.09
CA ASP A 51 -31.76 25.14 -31.99
C ASP A 51 -30.91 25.46 -30.75
N SER A 52 -30.56 24.42 -29.99
CA SER A 52 -29.66 24.55 -28.84
C SER A 52 -28.20 24.60 -29.28
N CYS A 53 -27.91 24.10 -30.48
CA CYS A 53 -26.61 24.08 -31.12
C CYS A 53 -26.65 24.63 -32.55
N PRO A 54 -26.97 25.93 -32.76
CA PRO A 54 -27.29 26.52 -34.07
C PRO A 54 -26.21 26.47 -35.16
N PHE A 55 -25.04 25.93 -34.86
CA PHE A 55 -23.89 25.89 -35.76
C PHE A 55 -23.27 24.48 -35.84
N ASP A 56 -23.90 23.49 -35.22
CA ASP A 56 -23.46 22.11 -35.18
C ASP A 56 -24.62 21.16 -35.49
N ALA A 57 -24.62 20.65 -36.71
CA ALA A 57 -25.71 19.83 -37.21
C ALA A 57 -25.88 18.48 -36.48
N ASP A 58 -24.83 18.02 -35.79
CA ASP A 58 -24.92 16.80 -34.99
C ASP A 58 -25.49 17.06 -33.58
N ASN A 59 -25.66 18.33 -33.19
CA ASN A 59 -26.15 18.80 -31.89
C ASN A 59 -25.35 18.24 -30.69
N ASP A 60 -25.91 18.41 -29.51
CA ASP A 60 -25.52 17.72 -28.29
C ASP A 60 -25.92 16.23 -28.37
N ILE A 61 -25.01 15.38 -28.88
CA ILE A 61 -25.26 13.97 -29.19
C ILE A 61 -25.52 13.14 -27.91
N ASP A 62 -24.82 13.44 -26.83
CA ASP A 62 -24.85 12.65 -25.59
C ASP A 62 -25.72 13.26 -24.48
N GLY A 63 -26.11 14.52 -24.63
CA GLY A 63 -27.08 15.20 -23.77
C GLY A 63 -26.45 15.88 -22.55
N ASP A 64 -25.17 16.24 -22.59
CA ASP A 64 -24.46 16.91 -21.48
C ASP A 64 -24.66 18.44 -21.44
N GLY A 65 -25.27 18.99 -22.49
CA GLY A 65 -25.54 20.42 -22.67
C GLY A 65 -24.42 21.19 -23.38
N ILE A 66 -23.46 20.52 -23.99
CA ILE A 66 -22.39 21.06 -24.82
C ILE A 66 -22.62 20.57 -26.25
N CYS A 67 -22.51 21.48 -27.21
CA CYS A 67 -22.62 21.11 -28.62
C CYS A 67 -21.40 20.29 -29.04
N GLY A 68 -21.60 19.24 -29.84
CA GLY A 68 -20.54 18.30 -30.22
C GLY A 68 -19.34 18.93 -30.91
N ASP A 69 -19.51 20.09 -31.58
CA ASP A 69 -18.42 20.87 -32.18
C ASP A 69 -17.50 21.57 -31.15
N VAL A 70 -18.03 21.86 -29.96
CA VAL A 70 -17.31 22.48 -28.83
C VAL A 70 -16.88 21.42 -27.81
N ASP A 71 -17.61 20.32 -27.75
CA ASP A 71 -17.36 19.25 -26.80
C ASP A 71 -16.05 18.51 -27.13
N SER A 72 -15.23 18.32 -26.11
CA SER A 72 -14.00 17.52 -26.22
C SER A 72 -14.29 16.02 -26.14
N CYS A 73 -15.46 15.65 -25.60
CA CYS A 73 -15.94 14.29 -25.45
C CYS A 73 -17.36 14.08 -26.04
N PRO A 74 -17.58 14.30 -27.35
CA PRO A 74 -18.93 14.41 -27.95
C PRO A 74 -19.85 13.19 -27.88
N LEU A 75 -19.40 12.10 -27.28
CA LEU A 75 -20.12 10.83 -27.18
C LEU A 75 -20.20 10.33 -25.73
N ASP A 76 -19.64 11.08 -24.79
CA ASP A 76 -19.56 10.72 -23.39
C ASP A 76 -20.07 11.87 -22.52
N PRO A 77 -21.30 11.74 -21.98
CA PRO A 77 -21.93 12.84 -21.26
C PRO A 77 -21.27 13.13 -19.90
N ASP A 78 -20.45 12.20 -19.41
CA ASP A 78 -19.70 12.37 -18.18
C ASP A 78 -18.38 13.14 -18.42
N ASN A 79 -17.96 13.30 -19.68
CA ASN A 79 -16.73 13.98 -20.09
C ASN A 79 -15.45 13.41 -19.45
N ASP A 80 -14.34 14.13 -19.62
CA ASP A 80 -13.08 13.95 -18.90
C ASP A 80 -13.25 14.44 -17.44
N ILE A 81 -13.72 13.55 -16.56
CA ILE A 81 -14.06 13.86 -15.16
C ILE A 81 -12.82 14.29 -14.35
N ASP A 82 -11.68 13.65 -14.58
CA ASP A 82 -10.46 13.85 -13.78
C ASP A 82 -9.44 14.79 -14.43
N GLY A 83 -9.60 15.09 -15.72
CA GLY A 83 -8.81 16.07 -16.46
C GLY A 83 -7.53 15.52 -17.08
N ASP A 84 -7.45 14.22 -17.35
CA ASP A 84 -6.27 13.57 -17.95
C ASP A 84 -6.22 13.66 -19.49
N GLY A 85 -7.30 14.12 -20.11
CA GLY A 85 -7.47 14.26 -21.55
C GLY A 85 -8.05 13.03 -22.27
N LEU A 86 -8.54 12.04 -21.53
CA LEU A 86 -9.34 10.93 -22.00
C LEU A 86 -10.80 11.15 -21.60
N CYS A 87 -11.72 10.80 -22.49
CA CYS A 87 -13.13 10.79 -22.14
C CYS A 87 -13.42 9.57 -21.28
N GLY A 88 -14.27 9.69 -20.27
CA GLY A 88 -14.61 8.61 -19.34
C GLY A 88 -15.09 7.32 -20.00
N ASP A 89 -15.67 7.37 -21.19
CA ASP A 89 -16.08 6.20 -21.97
C ASP A 89 -14.92 5.36 -22.54
N VAL A 90 -13.75 5.98 -22.73
CA VAL A 90 -12.51 5.35 -23.24
C VAL A 90 -11.40 5.29 -22.20
N ASP A 91 -11.55 5.99 -21.09
CA ASP A 91 -10.62 6.02 -19.98
C ASP A 91 -10.70 4.71 -19.17
N PRO A 92 -9.58 3.97 -19.02
CA PRO A 92 -9.51 2.82 -18.12
C PRO A 92 -9.80 3.15 -16.65
N CYS A 93 -9.53 4.39 -16.25
CA CYS A 93 -9.61 4.91 -14.90
C CYS A 93 -10.34 6.25 -14.82
N PRO A 94 -11.67 6.30 -15.12
CA PRO A 94 -12.43 7.54 -15.38
C PRO A 94 -12.53 8.59 -14.26
N ILE A 95 -11.89 8.38 -13.11
CA ILE A 95 -11.95 9.25 -11.94
C ILE A 95 -10.56 9.45 -11.31
N ASP A 96 -9.51 9.02 -12.00
CA ASP A 96 -8.14 8.97 -11.54
C ASP A 96 -7.19 9.32 -12.70
N ALA A 97 -6.79 10.60 -12.73
CA ALA A 97 -6.06 11.17 -13.86
C ALA A 97 -4.68 10.54 -14.08
N GLU A 98 -4.14 9.93 -13.04
CA GLU A 98 -2.86 9.24 -13.09
C GLU A 98 -2.95 7.86 -13.78
N ASN A 99 -4.17 7.33 -13.95
CA ASN A 99 -4.47 6.05 -14.58
C ASN A 99 -3.78 4.84 -13.90
N ASP A 100 -3.81 3.70 -14.59
CA ASP A 100 -3.00 2.51 -14.31
C ASP A 100 -1.54 2.76 -14.76
N ALA A 101 -0.74 3.31 -13.84
CA ALA A 101 0.60 3.81 -14.13
C ALA A 101 1.61 2.69 -14.46
N ASP A 102 1.44 1.48 -13.92
CA ASP A 102 2.36 0.36 -14.12
C ASP A 102 1.79 -0.79 -14.99
N GLY A 103 0.49 -0.76 -15.28
CA GLY A 103 -0.19 -1.67 -16.21
C GLY A 103 -0.69 -2.97 -15.57
N ASP A 104 -0.97 -2.99 -14.27
CA ASP A 104 -1.46 -4.17 -13.55
C ASP A 104 -3.00 -4.33 -13.58
N GLY A 105 -3.70 -3.30 -14.05
CA GLY A 105 -5.16 -3.23 -14.14
C GLY A 105 -5.85 -2.61 -12.93
N LEU A 106 -5.12 -2.00 -12.01
CA LEU A 106 -5.60 -1.15 -10.93
C LEU A 106 -5.30 0.31 -11.25
N CYS A 107 -6.21 1.21 -10.90
CA CYS A 107 -5.95 2.65 -11.00
C CYS A 107 -5.07 3.08 -9.82
N GLU A 108 -4.17 4.04 -10.03
CA GLU A 108 -3.18 4.50 -9.04
C GLU A 108 -3.78 4.79 -7.64
N SER A 109 -5.01 5.31 -7.55
CA SER A 109 -5.73 5.58 -6.30
C SER A 109 -6.18 4.33 -5.51
N GLU A 110 -6.34 3.20 -6.18
CA GLU A 110 -6.77 1.91 -5.59
C GLU A 110 -5.63 0.88 -5.57
N ASP A 111 -4.48 1.22 -6.16
CA ASP A 111 -3.29 0.38 -6.24
C ASP A 111 -2.45 0.49 -4.94
N PRO A 112 -2.22 -0.63 -4.22
CA PRO A 112 -1.30 -0.65 -3.08
C PRO A 112 0.14 -0.29 -3.45
N CYS A 113 0.54 -0.56 -4.69
CA CYS A 113 1.87 -0.44 -5.23
C CYS A 113 1.88 0.26 -6.61
N PRO A 114 1.53 1.56 -6.69
CA PRO A 114 1.22 2.26 -7.96
C PRO A 114 2.33 2.37 -9.03
N GLN A 115 3.51 1.83 -8.76
CA GLN A 115 4.66 1.88 -9.67
C GLN A 115 5.27 0.50 -9.89
N ASP A 116 4.60 -0.54 -9.43
CA ASP A 116 5.05 -1.91 -9.49
C ASP A 116 3.90 -2.87 -9.76
N ALA A 117 3.79 -3.29 -11.02
CA ALA A 117 2.74 -4.20 -11.46
C ALA A 117 2.81 -5.60 -10.83
N GLY A 118 3.92 -5.94 -10.15
CA GLY A 118 4.03 -7.13 -9.32
C GLY A 118 3.21 -7.04 -8.02
N ASN A 119 2.86 -5.83 -7.61
CA ASN A 119 2.35 -5.49 -6.29
C ASN A 119 3.28 -6.01 -5.18
N ASP A 120 2.68 -6.34 -4.04
CA ASP A 120 3.30 -6.99 -2.91
C ASP A 120 2.99 -8.51 -2.98
N SER A 121 3.96 -9.30 -3.46
CA SER A 121 3.79 -10.72 -3.73
C SER A 121 3.61 -11.56 -2.47
N ASP A 122 4.16 -11.15 -1.33
CA ASP A 122 4.12 -11.91 -0.08
C ASP A 122 3.19 -11.34 1.00
N GLY A 123 2.69 -10.13 0.78
CA GLY A 123 1.66 -9.47 1.56
C GLY A 123 2.18 -8.80 2.83
N ASP A 124 3.46 -8.43 2.88
CA ASP A 124 4.09 -7.80 4.04
C ASP A 124 3.91 -6.28 4.13
N GLY A 125 3.39 -5.66 3.06
CA GLY A 125 3.16 -4.23 2.93
C GLY A 125 4.29 -3.45 2.25
N VAL A 126 5.28 -4.14 1.67
CA VAL A 126 6.33 -3.59 0.83
C VAL A 126 6.14 -4.11 -0.60
N CYS A 127 6.19 -3.21 -1.58
CA CYS A 127 6.05 -3.59 -2.99
C CYS A 127 7.29 -4.36 -3.48
N ASP A 128 7.12 -5.36 -4.35
CA ASP A 128 8.20 -6.25 -4.84
C ASP A 128 9.44 -5.48 -5.36
N GLY A 129 9.25 -4.29 -5.94
CA GLY A 129 10.33 -3.44 -6.44
C GLY A 129 11.22 -2.83 -5.36
N GLU A 130 10.70 -2.69 -4.14
CA GLU A 130 11.39 -2.21 -2.94
C GLU A 130 11.59 -3.30 -1.87
N ASP A 131 11.02 -4.48 -2.11
CA ASP A 131 11.13 -5.67 -1.25
C ASP A 131 12.57 -6.17 -1.18
N GLN A 132 13.12 -6.13 0.04
CA GLN A 132 14.49 -6.56 0.31
C GLN A 132 14.57 -8.05 0.62
N CYS A 133 13.46 -8.65 1.06
CA CYS A 133 13.36 -10.03 1.46
C CYS A 133 12.18 -10.81 0.83
N PRO A 134 12.25 -11.13 -0.47
CA PRO A 134 11.12 -11.74 -1.16
C PRO A 134 10.61 -13.04 -0.54
N GLY A 135 9.33 -13.04 -0.17
CA GLY A 135 8.63 -14.14 0.48
C GLY A 135 8.53 -14.02 2.01
N PHE A 136 9.00 -12.92 2.59
CA PHE A 136 9.10 -12.69 4.03
C PHE A 136 8.92 -11.21 4.38
N ASP A 137 8.56 -10.94 5.65
CA ASP A 137 8.24 -9.60 6.13
C ASP A 137 9.48 -8.72 6.34
N ASP A 138 9.61 -7.68 5.50
CA ASP A 138 10.65 -6.65 5.51
C ASP A 138 10.63 -5.74 6.76
N THR A 139 9.51 -5.70 7.48
CA THR A 139 9.36 -4.82 8.65
C THR A 139 10.01 -5.40 9.91
N ILE A 140 10.44 -6.66 9.86
CA ILE A 140 11.06 -7.37 10.97
C ILE A 140 12.59 -7.37 10.77
N ASP A 141 13.25 -6.43 11.44
CA ASP A 141 14.71 -6.33 11.54
C ASP A 141 15.09 -6.07 13.01
N CYS A 142 15.35 -7.17 13.73
CA CYS A 142 15.56 -7.16 15.17
C CYS A 142 16.94 -6.63 15.59
N ASP A 143 17.97 -6.86 14.78
CA ASP A 143 19.33 -6.39 15.06
C ASP A 143 19.63 -5.01 14.42
N SER A 144 18.67 -4.49 13.64
CA SER A 144 18.69 -3.20 12.95
C SER A 144 19.86 -3.05 11.98
N ASN A 145 20.28 -4.16 11.36
CA ASN A 145 21.38 -4.17 10.40
C ASN A 145 20.93 -3.76 8.97
N GLY A 146 19.63 -3.64 8.74
CA GLY A 146 19.00 -3.30 7.46
C GLY A 146 18.74 -4.50 6.55
N ILE A 147 18.82 -5.72 7.08
CA ILE A 147 18.42 -6.97 6.43
C ILE A 147 17.32 -7.57 7.31
N PRO A 148 16.15 -7.90 6.74
CA PRO A 148 15.09 -8.52 7.53
C PRO A 148 15.49 -9.89 8.10
N ASP A 149 14.97 -10.22 9.27
CA ASP A 149 15.28 -11.42 10.07
C ASP A 149 15.29 -12.71 9.24
N ALA A 150 14.23 -12.91 8.44
CA ALA A 150 14.10 -14.10 7.60
C ALA A 150 15.19 -14.17 6.51
N CYS A 151 15.63 -13.03 6.00
CA CYS A 151 16.73 -12.94 5.03
C CYS A 151 18.09 -13.13 5.69
N ASP A 152 18.26 -12.68 6.92
CA ASP A 152 19.45 -12.98 7.70
C ASP A 152 19.58 -14.48 7.93
N ILE A 153 18.50 -15.16 8.32
CA ILE A 153 18.47 -16.63 8.47
C ILE A 153 18.78 -17.31 7.14
N ALA A 154 18.15 -16.87 6.04
CA ALA A 154 18.42 -17.40 4.70
C ALA A 154 19.89 -17.16 4.25
N ALA A 155 20.51 -16.06 4.70
CA ALA A 155 21.92 -15.73 4.46
C ALA A 155 22.89 -16.47 5.40
N GLY A 156 22.38 -17.17 6.41
CA GLY A 156 23.14 -18.04 7.31
C GLY A 156 23.28 -17.55 8.75
N ALA A 157 22.42 -16.62 9.20
CA ALA A 157 22.21 -16.40 10.62
C ALA A 157 21.75 -17.70 11.29
N LEU A 158 22.11 -17.87 12.55
CA LEU A 158 21.68 -19.03 13.33
C LEU A 158 20.22 -18.83 13.73
N ASP A 159 19.42 -19.89 13.55
CA ASP A 159 18.04 -20.04 14.01
C ASP A 159 17.93 -21.49 14.49
N SER A 160 18.37 -21.68 15.73
CA SER A 160 18.61 -23.00 16.31
C SER A 160 17.32 -23.76 16.61
N ASP A 161 16.23 -23.04 16.90
CA ASP A 161 14.91 -23.60 17.21
C ASP A 161 13.94 -23.58 16.00
N SER A 162 14.34 -22.94 14.89
CA SER A 162 13.58 -22.80 13.64
C SER A 162 12.26 -22.03 13.79
N ASN A 163 12.22 -21.03 14.68
CA ASN A 163 11.04 -20.21 14.91
C ASN A 163 10.93 -18.99 13.97
N GLY A 164 11.97 -18.73 13.16
CA GLY A 164 12.00 -17.63 12.19
C GLY A 164 12.54 -16.31 12.72
N ILE A 165 13.08 -16.29 13.95
CA ILE A 165 13.80 -15.17 14.56
C ILE A 165 15.27 -15.57 14.70
N PRO A 166 16.24 -14.74 14.28
CA PRO A 166 17.66 -15.05 14.44
C PRO A 166 18.04 -15.21 15.93
N ASP A 167 18.89 -16.18 16.28
CA ASP A 167 19.38 -16.43 17.65
C ASP A 167 19.98 -15.15 18.29
N VAL A 168 20.57 -14.25 17.49
CA VAL A 168 21.13 -12.96 17.93
C VAL A 168 20.06 -12.00 18.48
N CYS A 169 18.82 -12.19 18.07
CA CYS A 169 17.66 -11.41 18.47
C CYS A 169 16.79 -12.10 19.49
N GLU A 170 17.13 -13.33 19.83
CA GLU A 170 16.49 -14.06 20.88
C GLU A 170 17.23 -13.80 22.19
N SER A 171 16.47 -13.30 23.16
CA SER A 171 16.93 -13.26 24.53
C SER A 171 16.69 -14.65 25.12
N VAL A 172 17.74 -15.48 25.17
CA VAL A 172 17.65 -16.84 25.72
C VAL A 172 17.04 -16.79 27.12
N PHE A 173 15.94 -17.52 27.34
CA PHE A 173 15.32 -17.65 28.65
C PHE A 173 15.99 -18.80 29.41
N PHE A 174 16.48 -18.51 30.62
CA PHE A 174 17.15 -19.52 31.44
C PHE A 174 16.94 -19.26 32.93
N ILE A 175 17.34 -20.23 33.75
CA ILE A 175 17.49 -20.06 35.19
C ILE A 175 18.99 -20.10 35.51
N ARG A 176 19.54 -18.96 35.91
CA ARG A 176 20.92 -18.80 36.37
C ARG A 176 21.17 -19.70 37.56
N GLY A 177 22.16 -20.58 37.39
CA GLY A 177 22.51 -21.62 38.34
C GLY A 177 21.85 -22.98 38.08
N ASP A 178 20.95 -23.11 37.10
CA ASP A 178 20.40 -24.38 36.62
C ASP A 178 21.23 -24.86 35.43
N GLY A 179 22.35 -25.52 35.72
CA GLY A 179 23.35 -25.90 34.73
C GLY A 179 23.04 -27.22 34.02
N ASN A 180 22.11 -28.01 34.54
CA ASN A 180 21.65 -29.24 33.90
C ASN A 180 20.30 -29.10 33.18
N ASP A 181 19.66 -27.93 33.31
CA ASP A 181 18.39 -27.55 32.67
C ASP A 181 17.23 -28.47 33.08
N ASP A 182 17.12 -28.75 34.38
CA ASP A 182 16.06 -29.59 34.96
C ASP A 182 14.99 -28.82 35.77
N GLY A 183 15.12 -27.50 35.83
CA GLY A 183 14.23 -26.56 36.51
C GLY A 183 14.55 -26.36 37.99
N ALA A 184 15.55 -27.06 38.56
CA ALA A 184 15.87 -27.01 39.98
C ALA A 184 17.35 -26.69 40.24
N ILE A 185 17.62 -25.55 40.88
CA ILE A 185 18.97 -25.20 41.34
C ILE A 185 19.38 -26.08 42.53
N ASP A 186 20.24 -27.07 42.27
CA ASP A 186 20.83 -27.97 43.27
C ASP A 186 22.30 -28.34 43.02
N ILE A 187 22.80 -29.37 43.70
CA ILE A 187 24.21 -29.78 43.61
C ILE A 187 24.59 -30.38 42.25
N SER A 188 23.60 -30.88 41.50
CA SER A 188 23.79 -31.45 40.18
C SER A 188 24.19 -30.39 39.15
N ASP A 189 23.77 -29.14 39.34
CA ASP A 189 24.16 -27.99 38.52
C ASP A 189 25.60 -27.60 38.73
N ALA A 190 26.02 -27.54 40.00
CA ALA A 190 27.43 -27.31 40.33
C ALA A 190 28.33 -28.41 39.73
N TYR A 191 27.84 -29.64 39.69
CA TYR A 191 28.53 -30.72 38.97
C TYR A 191 28.61 -30.43 37.46
N GLN A 192 27.53 -29.93 36.83
CA GLN A 192 27.58 -29.57 35.41
C GLN A 192 28.52 -28.42 35.09
N ILE A 193 28.62 -27.41 35.95
CA ILE A 193 29.60 -26.33 35.79
C ILE A 193 31.02 -26.91 35.82
N VAL A 194 31.33 -27.73 36.84
CA VAL A 194 32.66 -28.36 36.98
C VAL A 194 32.97 -29.26 35.78
N MET A 195 32.00 -30.04 35.32
CA MET A 195 32.17 -30.90 34.16
C MET A 195 32.41 -30.09 32.89
N THR A 196 31.71 -28.98 32.68
CA THR A 196 31.87 -28.12 31.50
C THR A 196 33.22 -27.40 31.51
N VAL A 197 33.65 -26.88 32.65
CA VAL A 197 34.92 -26.14 32.77
C VAL A 197 36.13 -27.05 32.57
N PHE A 198 36.06 -28.33 32.98
CA PHE A 198 37.20 -29.26 32.93
C PHE A 198 37.11 -30.36 31.87
N ALA A 199 35.93 -30.65 31.33
CA ALA A 199 35.74 -31.57 30.23
C ALA A 199 35.22 -30.80 29.01
N VAL A 200 35.78 -31.09 27.82
CA VAL A 200 35.53 -30.37 26.56
C VAL A 200 34.12 -30.68 25.99
N GLY A 201 33.08 -30.52 26.81
CA GLY A 201 31.68 -30.58 26.41
C GLY A 201 31.16 -29.17 26.21
N LEU A 202 30.40 -28.98 25.14
CA LEU A 202 29.65 -27.74 24.93
C LEU A 202 28.49 -27.72 25.94
N PRO A 203 28.37 -26.69 26.79
CA PRO A 203 27.26 -26.59 27.72
C PRO A 203 25.95 -26.29 26.97
N PRO A 204 24.79 -26.72 27.50
CA PRO A 204 23.49 -26.35 26.92
C PRO A 204 23.35 -24.82 26.88
N CYS A 205 23.61 -24.14 28.00
CA CYS A 205 23.54 -22.70 28.08
C CYS A 205 24.64 -22.13 28.99
N ALA A 206 25.65 -21.46 28.42
CA ALA A 206 26.75 -20.92 29.22
C ALA A 206 26.28 -19.79 30.16
N LEU A 207 25.20 -19.08 29.80
CA LEU A 207 24.56 -18.09 30.68
C LEU A 207 24.02 -18.72 31.97
N ALA A 208 23.42 -19.91 31.89
CA ALA A 208 22.93 -20.62 33.08
C ALA A 208 24.06 -21.10 33.99
N LEU A 209 25.23 -21.40 33.42
CA LEU A 209 26.39 -21.87 34.16
C LEU A 209 27.21 -20.74 34.79
N ASP A 210 27.21 -19.53 34.21
CA ASP A 210 27.79 -18.30 34.81
C ASP A 210 26.90 -17.83 35.98
N SER A 211 27.08 -18.50 37.12
CA SER A 211 26.23 -18.39 38.30
C SER A 211 26.47 -17.09 39.07
N ASN A 212 27.65 -16.49 38.91
CA ASN A 212 28.02 -15.25 39.60
C ASN A 212 27.80 -14.00 38.73
N ASP A 213 27.52 -14.18 37.43
CA ASP A 213 27.22 -13.16 36.43
C ASP A 213 28.38 -12.17 36.21
N ASP A 214 29.61 -12.70 36.17
CA ASP A 214 30.81 -11.90 35.92
C ASP A 214 31.29 -11.94 34.45
N GLY A 215 30.58 -12.69 33.60
CA GLY A 215 30.85 -12.84 32.18
C GLY A 215 31.94 -13.87 31.86
N LEU A 216 32.43 -14.62 32.85
CA LEU A 216 33.46 -15.64 32.68
C LEU A 216 33.02 -16.98 33.26
N LEU A 217 32.66 -17.92 32.40
CA LEU A 217 32.41 -19.30 32.83
C LEU A 217 33.70 -19.99 33.31
N ASP A 218 33.87 -20.09 34.63
CA ASP A 218 35.00 -20.76 35.27
C ASP A 218 34.63 -21.50 36.57
N ILE A 219 35.64 -21.92 37.34
CA ILE A 219 35.40 -22.71 38.56
C ILE A 219 34.78 -21.89 39.69
N SER A 220 34.88 -20.56 39.62
CA SER A 220 34.31 -19.64 40.60
C SER A 220 32.78 -19.68 40.56
N ASP A 221 32.17 -19.98 39.43
CA ASP A 221 30.72 -20.17 39.29
C ASP A 221 30.21 -21.34 40.12
N ALA A 222 30.89 -22.49 40.02
CA ALA A 222 30.54 -23.66 40.81
C ALA A 222 30.71 -23.39 42.32
N ILE A 223 31.74 -22.63 42.70
CA ILE A 223 31.97 -22.24 44.09
C ILE A 223 30.85 -21.30 44.56
N TYR A 224 30.51 -20.30 43.75
CA TYR A 224 29.46 -19.33 44.04
C TYR A 224 28.10 -20.01 44.21
N LEU A 225 27.75 -20.93 43.30
CA LEU A 225 26.52 -21.71 43.37
C LEU A 225 26.46 -22.62 44.60
N LEU A 226 27.55 -23.31 44.92
CA LEU A 226 27.61 -24.15 46.13
C LEU A 226 27.54 -23.33 47.42
N GLU A 227 28.12 -22.12 47.43
CA GLU A 227 28.02 -21.20 48.57
C GLU A 227 26.57 -20.71 48.77
N SER A 228 25.84 -20.43 47.68
CA SER A 228 24.44 -20.03 47.75
C SER A 228 23.53 -21.16 48.27
N ILE A 229 23.77 -22.41 47.82
CA ILE A 229 22.99 -23.60 48.21
C ILE A 229 23.25 -23.99 49.67
N PHE A 230 24.52 -24.06 50.11
CA PHE A 230 24.88 -24.69 51.39
C PHE A 230 25.25 -23.72 52.51
N ASN A 231 25.92 -22.61 52.18
CA ASN A 231 26.50 -21.70 53.17
C ASN A 231 25.66 -20.44 53.42
N GLY A 232 24.51 -20.31 52.74
CA GLY A 232 23.69 -19.10 52.80
C GLY A 232 24.40 -17.89 52.21
N GLY A 233 25.24 -18.10 51.20
CA GLY A 233 25.84 -17.05 50.40
C GLY A 233 24.79 -16.24 49.62
N PRO A 234 25.23 -15.20 48.88
CA PRO A 234 24.35 -14.47 47.98
C PRO A 234 23.67 -15.44 46.99
N GLN A 235 22.38 -15.23 46.73
CA GLN A 235 21.70 -15.96 45.65
C GLN A 235 22.27 -15.51 44.29
N PRO A 236 22.22 -16.37 43.27
CA PRO A 236 22.53 -15.96 41.90
C PRO A 236 21.77 -14.68 41.51
N PRO A 237 22.39 -13.77 40.74
CA PRO A 237 21.68 -12.69 40.09
C PRO A 237 20.52 -13.21 39.25
N ALA A 238 19.51 -12.37 39.02
CA ALA A 238 18.42 -12.75 38.13
C ALA A 238 18.96 -13.05 36.73
N PRO A 239 18.36 -13.99 35.97
CA PRO A 239 17.15 -14.76 36.29
C PRO A 239 17.46 -16.00 37.18
N THR A 240 16.89 -16.17 38.39
CA THR A 240 17.29 -17.27 39.32
C THR A 240 16.14 -18.08 39.94
N SER A 241 14.90 -17.62 39.79
CA SER A 241 13.72 -18.26 40.40
C SER A 241 12.58 -18.50 39.42
N GLU A 242 12.59 -17.77 38.32
CA GLU A 242 11.68 -17.85 37.19
C GLU A 242 12.55 -17.67 35.96
N CYS A 243 12.18 -18.28 34.85
CA CYS A 243 12.90 -18.03 33.61
C CYS A 243 12.83 -16.57 33.22
N GLY A 244 13.96 -16.08 32.76
CA GLY A 244 14.08 -14.74 32.23
C GLY A 244 15.29 -14.62 31.33
N PRO A 245 15.39 -13.51 30.60
CA PRO A 245 16.56 -13.21 29.81
C PRO A 245 17.64 -12.55 30.67
N ASP A 246 18.88 -12.66 30.20
CA ASP A 246 19.99 -11.81 30.61
C ASP A 246 20.38 -10.92 29.42
N LEU A 247 20.30 -9.61 29.62
CA LEU A 247 20.57 -8.60 28.58
C LEU A 247 21.95 -7.96 28.71
N ASP A 248 22.74 -8.32 29.73
CA ASP A 248 24.06 -7.72 29.97
C ASP A 248 25.23 -8.66 29.67
N SER A 249 24.96 -9.96 29.54
CA SER A 249 25.94 -10.97 29.18
C SER A 249 25.91 -11.36 27.68
N THR A 250 27.04 -11.87 27.20
CA THR A 250 27.26 -12.29 25.79
C THR A 250 27.68 -13.75 25.68
N LEU A 251 27.58 -14.51 26.77
CA LEU A 251 27.87 -15.94 26.75
C LEU A 251 26.83 -16.68 25.88
N PRO A 252 27.25 -17.63 25.04
CA PRO A 252 26.33 -18.32 24.15
C PRO A 252 25.53 -19.40 24.88
N CYS A 253 24.32 -19.66 24.43
CA CYS A 253 23.60 -20.89 24.72
C CYS A 253 23.43 -21.67 23.43
N GLU A 254 23.97 -22.89 23.38
CA GLU A 254 23.88 -23.73 22.18
C GLU A 254 22.57 -24.54 22.13
N GLN A 255 21.85 -24.62 23.25
CA GLN A 255 20.49 -25.15 23.36
C GLN A 255 19.67 -24.20 24.22
N GLU A 256 18.53 -23.79 23.68
CA GLU A 256 17.44 -23.12 24.41
C GLU A 256 17.08 -23.95 25.66
N PRO A 257 17.27 -23.42 26.88
CA PRO A 257 16.93 -24.10 28.12
C PRO A 257 15.44 -24.36 28.22
N VAL A 258 15.05 -25.57 28.61
CA VAL A 258 13.66 -25.92 28.84
C VAL A 258 13.27 -25.46 30.23
N CYS A 259 12.88 -24.18 30.31
CA CYS A 259 12.30 -23.48 31.45
C CYS A 259 11.01 -24.14 32.05
N LEU A 260 11.08 -25.38 32.55
CA LEU A 260 9.93 -26.19 32.99
C LEU A 260 9.47 -25.98 34.43
#